data_AF-A0A8J2NQZ9-F1
#
_entry.id   AF-A0A8J2NQZ9-F1
#
_cell.length_a   1.000
_cell.length_b   1.000
_cell.length_c   1.000
_cell.angle_alpha   90.00
_cell.angle_beta   90.00
_cell.angle_gamma   90.00
#
_symmetry.space_group_name_H-M   'P 1'
#
loop_
_entity.id
_entity.type
_entity.pdbx_description
1 polymer ?
#
loop_
_entity_poly.entity_id
_entity_poly.type
_entity_poly.pdbx_seq_one_letter_code
_entity_poly.pdbx_strand_id
1 'polypeptide(L)'
;MFLLRDFEFLEEFDYGFHNKNERPKRDLDNPGNYFDKIFTDTKEIHDKNRAVREAIQQSYKDIGMFLMPHPGMKFIRESRRNPPEEDFQELLKDLVVHVMSHLVTKRIGAEEVTGKSLKTNVKLWADLCKNSNFPVAETVAEMTTRLQNDQASTMAIETFKMKYTQLLNSDQSGVSDEEFRKTFTPLLEDTLETYKSSRSLGDEDMVADYVSKLMEKCKLYFEEHCLVLNGANRKIKEQKLSQEEELKKLEQARIDAENSFKKWQNAVRVVEVVSNLLVKGLDTVVEVKRSHDTQKARRAYGLLN
;
A
#
# COMPACT_ATOMS: atom_id res chain seq x y z
N MET A 1 26.43 29.41 -15.68
CA MET A 1 26.57 30.85 -15.42
C MET A 1 25.20 31.50 -15.47
N PHE A 2 24.81 32.23 -14.44
CA PHE A 2 23.63 33.09 -14.43
C PHE A 2 24.00 34.47 -14.98
N LEU A 3 23.26 34.98 -15.96
CA LEU A 3 23.47 36.32 -16.50
C LEU A 3 22.38 37.25 -15.96
N LEU A 4 22.74 38.15 -15.06
CA LEU A 4 21.82 39.10 -14.45
C LEU A 4 21.87 40.38 -15.27
N ARG A 5 20.73 40.72 -15.87
CA ARG A 5 20.56 41.91 -16.70
C ARG A 5 20.01 43.03 -15.84
N ASP A 6 20.35 44.26 -16.23
CA ASP A 6 19.79 45.47 -15.64
C ASP A 6 19.94 45.47 -14.10
N PHE A 7 21.14 45.13 -13.63
CA PHE A 7 21.43 45.01 -12.21
C PHE A 7 21.60 46.40 -11.55
N GLU A 8 20.93 46.65 -10.43
CA GLU A 8 20.79 47.99 -9.86
C GLU A 8 21.50 48.19 -8.49
N PHE A 9 21.94 47.12 -7.82
CA PHE A 9 22.49 47.20 -6.45
C PHE A 9 23.99 47.54 -6.41
N LEU A 10 24.37 48.67 -7.01
CA LEU A 10 25.78 49.07 -7.21
C LEU A 10 26.46 49.62 -5.96
N GLU A 11 25.71 49.91 -4.91
CA GLU A 11 26.28 50.30 -3.62
C GLU A 11 26.92 49.10 -2.90
N GLU A 12 26.46 47.89 -3.20
CA GLU A 12 26.89 46.66 -2.52
C GLU A 12 27.77 45.77 -3.42
N PHE A 13 27.55 45.78 -4.73
CA PHE A 13 28.19 44.85 -5.67
C PHE A 13 28.67 45.53 -6.94
N ASP A 14 29.91 45.24 -7.31
CA ASP A 14 30.47 45.63 -8.60
C ASP A 14 29.90 44.77 -9.73
N TYR A 15 29.81 45.36 -10.92
CA TYR A 15 29.48 44.59 -12.10
C TYR A 15 30.60 43.63 -12.55
N GLY A 16 30.21 42.59 -13.29
CA GLY A 16 31.12 41.57 -13.80
C GLY A 16 30.87 40.18 -13.20
N PHE A 17 31.89 39.32 -13.24
CA PHE A 17 31.76 37.91 -12.84
C PHE A 17 31.98 37.69 -11.34
N HIS A 18 31.00 37.04 -10.71
CA HIS A 18 30.99 36.63 -9.31
C HIS A 18 30.83 35.10 -9.23
N ASN A 19 31.69 34.44 -8.47
CA ASN A 19 31.50 33.03 -8.08
C ASN A 19 31.95 32.83 -6.63
N LYS A 20 31.99 31.57 -6.18
CA LYS A 20 32.40 31.22 -4.81
C LYS A 20 33.81 31.74 -4.42
N ASN A 21 34.71 31.89 -5.39
CA ASN A 21 36.12 32.16 -5.17
C ASN A 21 36.55 33.57 -5.63
N GLU A 22 35.84 34.16 -6.59
CA GLU A 22 36.23 35.41 -7.24
C GLU A 22 35.06 36.38 -7.34
N ARG A 23 35.40 37.67 -7.28
CA ARG A 23 34.49 38.78 -7.54
C ARG A 23 35.26 39.93 -8.18
N PRO A 24 34.58 40.82 -8.92
CA PRO A 24 35.19 42.01 -9.47
C PRO A 24 35.58 42.98 -8.34
N LYS A 25 36.60 43.79 -8.59
CA LYS A 25 37.03 44.92 -7.73
C LYS A 25 37.31 46.10 -8.65
N ARG A 26 36.25 46.65 -9.24
CA ARG A 26 36.34 47.71 -10.24
C ARG A 26 36.20 49.07 -9.57
N ASP A 27 35.00 49.33 -9.06
CA ASP A 27 34.58 50.68 -8.70
C ASP A 27 34.44 50.83 -7.18
N LEU A 28 34.09 49.75 -6.48
CA LEU A 28 34.01 49.72 -5.02
C LEU A 28 35.34 49.32 -4.37
N ASP A 29 35.69 49.98 -3.26
CA ASP A 29 36.87 49.64 -2.45
C ASP A 29 36.73 48.27 -1.76
N ASN A 30 35.50 47.90 -1.38
CA ASN A 30 35.18 46.62 -0.75
C ASN A 30 33.83 46.07 -1.23
N PRO A 31 33.72 45.61 -2.49
CA PRO A 31 32.49 45.06 -3.01
C PRO A 31 32.15 43.76 -2.28
N GLY A 32 30.87 43.56 -2.00
CA GLY A 32 30.34 42.26 -1.61
C GLY A 32 30.46 41.25 -2.76
N ASN A 33 30.22 39.97 -2.45
CA ASN A 33 30.11 38.93 -3.47
C ASN A 33 28.63 38.57 -3.66
N TYR A 34 28.08 38.80 -4.84
CA TYR A 34 26.67 38.54 -5.08
C TYR A 34 26.36 37.03 -5.07
N PHE A 35 27.34 36.19 -5.42
CA PHE A 35 27.21 34.74 -5.30
C PHE A 35 26.91 34.32 -3.86
N ASP A 36 27.64 34.90 -2.90
CA ASP A 36 27.50 34.56 -1.48
C ASP A 36 26.14 35.01 -0.94
N LYS A 37 25.61 36.15 -1.41
CA LYS A 37 24.25 36.64 -1.06
C LYS A 37 23.15 35.66 -1.48
N ILE A 38 23.32 34.93 -2.58
CA ILE A 38 22.29 34.02 -3.12
C ILE A 38 22.46 32.58 -2.60
N PHE A 39 23.69 32.09 -2.49
CA PHE A 39 24.00 30.69 -2.23
C PHE A 39 24.51 30.38 -0.81
N THR A 40 24.82 31.38 0.01
CA THR A 40 25.21 31.15 1.41
C THR A 40 23.97 31.13 2.30
N ASP A 41 23.83 30.07 3.10
CA ASP A 41 22.76 29.96 4.08
C ASP A 41 22.98 30.98 5.21
N THR A 42 22.32 32.13 5.14
CA THR A 42 22.10 32.96 6.33
C THR A 42 20.93 32.37 7.12
N LYS A 43 21.02 32.37 8.46
CA LYS A 43 20.00 31.81 9.37
C LYS A 43 18.58 32.37 9.17
N GLU A 44 18.45 33.47 8.43
CA GLU A 44 17.19 34.18 8.15
C GLU A 44 16.54 33.78 6.82
N ILE A 45 17.23 33.03 5.95
CA ILE A 45 16.66 32.56 4.68
C ILE A 45 15.78 31.33 4.96
N HIS A 46 14.46 31.49 4.76
CA HIS A 46 13.46 30.44 4.90
C HIS A 46 13.90 29.10 4.26
N ASP A 47 13.75 28.01 5.02
CA ASP A 47 14.05 26.61 4.64
C ASP A 47 13.45 26.20 3.28
N LYS A 48 12.38 26.87 2.81
CA LYS A 48 11.65 26.53 1.57
C LYS A 48 12.51 26.49 0.31
N ASN A 49 13.57 27.29 0.21
CA ASN A 49 14.42 27.35 -0.99
C ASN A 49 15.80 26.70 -0.77
N ARG A 50 16.09 26.13 0.41
CA ARG A 50 17.39 25.47 0.67
C ARG A 50 17.58 24.27 -0.27
N ALA A 51 16.58 23.39 -0.35
CA ALA A 51 16.62 22.21 -1.20
C ALA A 51 16.88 22.55 -2.69
N VAL A 52 16.34 23.67 -3.17
CA VAL A 52 16.57 24.15 -4.55
C VAL A 52 18.02 24.60 -4.73
N ARG A 53 18.58 25.37 -3.78
CA ARG A 53 19.98 25.80 -3.84
C ARG A 53 20.94 24.61 -3.82
N GLU A 54 20.70 23.65 -2.93
CA GLU A 54 21.48 22.40 -2.84
C GLU A 54 21.40 21.61 -4.14
N ALA A 55 20.20 21.44 -4.70
CA ALA A 55 20.01 20.73 -5.96
C ALA A 55 20.76 21.41 -7.13
N ILE A 56 20.75 22.76 -7.19
CA ILE A 56 21.53 23.51 -8.19
C ILE A 56 23.04 23.24 -7.99
N GLN A 57 23.55 23.33 -6.76
CA GLN A 57 24.96 23.07 -6.46
C GLN A 57 25.40 21.63 -6.76
N GLN A 58 24.50 20.66 -6.65
CA GLN A 58 24.78 19.26 -6.99
C GLN A 58 24.67 18.99 -8.51
N SER A 59 23.81 19.73 -9.21
CA SER A 59 23.54 19.52 -10.65
C SER A 59 24.61 20.11 -11.55
N TYR A 60 25.34 21.12 -11.09
CA TYR A 60 26.33 21.85 -11.88
C TYR A 60 27.70 21.81 -11.21
N LYS A 61 28.72 21.43 -11.98
CA LYS A 61 30.11 21.40 -11.51
C LYS A 61 30.62 22.80 -11.11
N ASP A 62 30.33 23.78 -11.97
CA ASP A 62 30.79 25.15 -11.81
C ASP A 62 29.58 26.10 -11.91
N ILE A 63 29.45 26.99 -10.94
CA ILE A 63 28.37 27.98 -10.86
C ILE A 63 29.00 29.35 -10.65
N GLY A 64 28.53 30.31 -11.42
CA GLY A 64 28.92 31.71 -11.32
C GLY A 64 27.82 32.59 -11.88
N MET A 65 27.93 33.88 -11.62
CA MET A 65 26.95 34.91 -11.92
C MET A 65 27.68 36.06 -12.61
N PHE A 66 27.10 36.63 -13.67
CA PHE A 66 27.65 37.80 -14.33
C PHE A 66 26.63 38.93 -14.23
N LEU A 67 27.00 40.01 -13.55
CA LEU A 67 26.13 41.17 -13.31
C LEU A 67 26.37 42.19 -14.43
N MET A 68 25.31 42.56 -15.14
CA MET A 68 25.35 43.52 -16.25
C MET A 68 24.54 44.77 -15.93
N PRO A 69 25.02 45.97 -16.34
CA PRO A 69 24.24 47.19 -16.28
C PRO A 69 23.04 47.13 -17.22
N HIS A 70 22.15 48.10 -17.04
CA HIS A 70 21.11 48.38 -18.01
C HIS A 70 21.75 48.91 -19.31
N PRO A 71 21.31 48.49 -20.52
CA PRO A 71 21.93 48.90 -21.78
C PRO A 71 21.64 50.35 -22.20
N GLY A 72 20.85 51.06 -21.41
CA GLY A 72 20.42 52.45 -21.63
C GLY A 72 19.05 52.58 -22.29
N MET A 73 18.25 53.55 -21.84
CA MET A 73 16.87 53.73 -22.30
C MET A 73 16.76 54.11 -23.78
N LYS A 74 17.76 54.84 -24.30
CA LYS A 74 17.83 55.23 -25.72
C LYS A 74 18.06 54.01 -26.62
N PHE A 75 18.89 53.07 -26.15
CA PHE A 75 19.12 51.80 -26.84
C PHE A 75 17.86 50.94 -26.83
N ILE A 76 17.15 50.82 -25.71
CA ILE A 76 15.92 50.00 -25.65
C ILE A 76 14.83 50.54 -26.59
N ARG A 77 14.63 51.87 -26.61
CA ARG A 77 13.57 52.50 -27.42
C ARG A 77 13.88 52.51 -28.91
N GLU A 78 15.15 52.64 -29.30
CA GLU A 78 15.56 52.85 -30.68
C GLU A 78 16.84 52.05 -31.03
N SER A 79 16.86 50.77 -30.65
CA SER A 79 18.03 49.86 -30.69
C SER A 79 18.79 49.77 -32.02
N ARG A 80 18.14 50.13 -33.14
CA ARG A 80 18.77 50.14 -34.47
C ARG A 80 19.53 51.43 -34.79
N ARG A 81 19.38 52.50 -33.99
CA ARG A 81 19.94 53.83 -34.30
C ARG A 81 20.92 54.36 -33.25
N ASN A 82 20.86 53.87 -32.02
CA ASN A 82 21.72 54.31 -30.94
C ASN A 82 22.58 53.13 -30.44
N PRO A 83 23.87 53.34 -30.14
CA PRO A 83 24.65 52.34 -29.43
C PRO A 83 24.17 52.20 -27.97
N PRO A 84 24.44 51.06 -27.31
CA PRO A 84 24.24 50.93 -25.86
C PRO A 84 25.09 51.93 -25.08
N GLU A 85 24.78 52.12 -23.80
CA GLU A 85 25.65 52.90 -22.90
C GLU A 85 27.06 52.30 -22.81
N GLU A 86 28.06 53.15 -22.58
CA GLU A 86 29.49 52.79 -22.65
C GLU A 86 29.84 51.66 -21.67
N ASP A 87 29.43 51.79 -20.41
CA ASP A 87 29.62 50.78 -19.37
C ASP A 87 29.05 49.41 -19.78
N PHE A 88 27.88 49.39 -20.44
CA PHE A 88 27.28 48.16 -20.96
C PHE A 88 28.14 47.54 -22.07
N GLN A 89 28.67 48.36 -22.97
CA GLN A 89 29.54 47.88 -24.04
C GLN A 89 30.85 47.31 -23.50
N GLU A 90 31.46 47.96 -22.50
CA GLU A 90 32.67 47.48 -21.86
C GLU A 90 32.44 46.14 -21.16
N LEU A 91 31.38 46.02 -20.36
CA LEU A 91 31.07 44.75 -19.72
C LEU A 91 30.66 43.66 -20.68
N LEU A 92 30.03 44.01 -21.80
CA LEU A 92 29.71 43.04 -22.84
C LEU A 92 30.99 42.45 -23.45
N LYS A 93 32.03 43.25 -23.65
CA LYS A 93 33.35 42.76 -24.08
C LYS A 93 33.91 41.79 -23.04
N ASP A 94 33.87 42.15 -21.77
CA ASP A 94 34.36 41.30 -20.67
C ASP A 94 33.58 39.99 -20.58
N LEU A 95 32.25 40.03 -20.72
CA LEU A 95 31.39 38.85 -20.73
C LEU A 95 31.77 37.90 -21.87
N VAL A 96 31.94 38.43 -23.09
CA VAL A 96 32.32 37.62 -24.25
C VAL A 96 33.69 37.00 -24.04
N VAL A 97 34.69 37.77 -23.58
CA VAL A 97 36.03 37.26 -23.27
C VAL A 97 35.95 36.18 -22.19
N HIS A 98 35.17 36.39 -21.14
CA HIS A 98 35.00 35.42 -20.06
C HIS A 98 34.42 34.09 -20.58
N VAL A 99 33.32 34.12 -21.34
CA VAL A 99 32.70 32.90 -21.89
C VAL A 99 33.64 32.18 -22.87
N MET A 100 34.32 32.92 -23.73
CA MET A 100 35.20 32.34 -24.75
C MET A 100 36.52 31.80 -24.20
N SER A 101 37.00 32.34 -23.08
CA SER A 101 38.20 31.83 -22.39
C SER A 101 37.93 30.62 -21.51
N HIS A 102 36.67 30.39 -21.11
CA HIS A 102 36.25 29.27 -20.25
C HIS A 102 35.45 28.20 -21.01
N LEU A 103 35.80 27.97 -22.28
CA LEU A 103 35.17 26.92 -23.07
C LEU A 103 35.48 25.54 -22.48
N VAL A 104 34.41 24.80 -22.14
CA VAL A 104 34.49 23.45 -21.60
C VAL A 104 34.05 22.44 -22.66
N THR A 105 34.81 21.36 -22.82
CA THR A 105 34.40 20.23 -23.67
C THR A 105 33.12 19.61 -23.11
N LYS A 106 32.10 19.42 -23.95
CA LYS A 106 30.84 18.81 -23.53
C LYS A 106 31.08 17.37 -23.10
N ARG A 107 30.63 17.02 -21.90
CA ARG A 107 30.65 15.65 -21.37
C ARG A 107 29.25 15.17 -21.04
N ILE A 108 29.02 13.87 -21.20
CA ILE A 108 27.83 13.15 -20.72
C ILE A 108 28.36 11.95 -19.91
N GLY A 109 28.09 11.95 -18.61
CA GLY A 109 28.77 11.02 -17.70
C GLY A 109 30.28 11.27 -17.68
N ALA A 110 31.08 10.21 -17.83
CA ALA A 110 32.53 10.30 -17.87
C ALA A 110 33.10 10.63 -19.27
N GLU A 111 32.29 10.58 -20.33
CA GLU A 111 32.76 10.63 -21.72
C GLU A 111 32.67 12.03 -22.33
N GLU A 112 33.66 12.37 -23.16
CA GLU A 112 33.63 13.56 -24.02
C GLU A 112 32.78 13.31 -25.26
N VAL A 113 31.99 14.31 -25.63
CA VAL A 113 31.00 14.19 -26.70
C VAL A 113 31.47 14.93 -27.94
N THR A 114 31.69 14.19 -29.02
CA THR A 114 31.96 14.78 -30.34
C THR A 114 30.70 15.42 -30.94
N GLY A 115 30.86 16.36 -31.89
CA GLY A 115 29.71 16.98 -32.57
C GLY A 115 28.77 15.97 -33.26
N LYS A 116 29.31 14.86 -33.77
CA LYS A 116 28.51 13.78 -34.37
C LYS A 116 27.67 13.07 -33.30
N SER A 117 28.27 12.72 -32.16
CA SER A 117 27.56 12.09 -31.04
C SER A 117 26.52 13.04 -30.44
N LEU A 118 26.85 14.33 -30.29
CA LEU A 118 25.93 15.34 -29.81
C LEU A 118 24.69 15.46 -30.70
N LYS A 119 24.87 15.46 -32.03
CA LYS A 119 23.74 15.48 -32.98
C LYS A 119 22.82 14.26 -32.80
N THR A 120 23.38 13.08 -32.56
CA THR A 120 22.59 11.87 -32.30
C THR A 120 21.85 11.97 -30.96
N ASN A 121 22.53 12.42 -29.90
CA ASN A 121 21.94 12.59 -28.58
C ASN A 121 20.79 13.60 -28.60
N VAL A 122 20.93 14.73 -29.30
CA VAL A 122 19.86 15.74 -29.45
C VAL A 122 18.61 15.15 -30.10
N LYS A 123 18.75 14.29 -31.12
CA LYS A 123 17.61 13.60 -31.72
C LYS A 123 16.95 12.64 -30.75
N LEU A 124 17.75 11.85 -30.04
CA LEU A 124 17.25 10.89 -29.05
C LEU A 124 16.50 11.60 -27.91
N TRP A 125 17.03 12.71 -27.40
CA TRP A 125 16.33 13.52 -26.39
C TRP A 125 15.05 14.14 -26.94
N ALA A 126 15.05 14.64 -28.18
CA ALA A 126 13.84 15.19 -28.79
C ALA A 126 12.75 14.13 -28.95
N ASP A 127 13.10 12.90 -29.31
CA ASP A 127 12.15 11.80 -29.43
C ASP A 127 11.70 11.27 -28.06
N LEU A 128 12.60 11.27 -27.05
CA LEU A 128 12.20 11.04 -25.66
C LEU A 128 11.20 12.10 -25.20
N CYS A 129 11.41 13.39 -25.46
CA CYS A 129 10.45 14.43 -25.08
C CYS A 129 9.07 14.27 -25.74
N LYS A 130 8.98 13.62 -26.90
CA LYS A 130 7.69 13.32 -27.56
C LYS A 130 7.00 12.09 -26.99
N ASN A 131 7.76 11.07 -26.62
CA ASN A 131 7.24 9.75 -26.26
C ASN A 131 7.18 9.49 -24.75
N SER A 132 7.89 10.29 -23.95
CA SER A 132 7.90 10.16 -22.49
C SER A 132 6.88 11.12 -21.90
N ASN A 133 6.08 10.64 -20.95
CA ASN A 133 5.44 11.51 -19.97
C ASN A 133 6.53 12.03 -19.03
N PHE A 134 7.28 13.04 -19.47
CA PHE A 134 8.10 13.82 -18.53
C PHE A 134 7.16 14.34 -17.44
N PRO A 135 7.62 14.42 -16.18
CA PRO A 135 6.87 15.16 -15.18
C PRO A 135 6.65 16.56 -15.76
N VAL A 136 5.39 16.88 -16.02
CA VAL A 136 4.99 18.23 -16.42
C VAL A 136 5.55 19.15 -15.34
N ALA A 137 6.14 20.27 -15.73
CA ALA A 137 6.50 21.30 -14.77
C ALA A 137 5.19 21.82 -14.17
N GLU A 138 4.70 21.13 -13.15
CA GLU A 138 3.47 21.46 -12.45
C GLU A 138 3.72 22.74 -11.66
N THR A 139 2.75 23.66 -11.68
CA THR A 139 2.82 24.81 -10.80
C THR A 139 2.78 24.34 -9.35
N VAL A 140 3.32 25.13 -8.40
CA VAL A 140 3.22 24.80 -6.97
C VAL A 140 1.76 24.62 -6.55
N ALA A 141 0.85 25.37 -7.17
CA ALA A 141 -0.59 25.22 -6.97
C ALA A 141 -1.09 23.83 -7.43
N GLU A 142 -0.75 23.40 -8.65
CA GLU A 142 -1.10 22.07 -9.17
C GLU A 142 -0.54 20.93 -8.31
N MET A 143 0.74 21.02 -7.91
CA MET A 143 1.35 20.03 -7.01
C MET A 143 0.63 19.98 -5.66
N THR A 144 0.25 21.13 -5.12
CA THR A 144 -0.47 21.21 -3.83
C THR A 144 -1.87 20.61 -3.97
N THR A 145 -2.59 20.94 -5.03
CA THR A 145 -3.90 20.37 -5.34
C THR A 145 -3.82 18.86 -5.48
N ARG A 146 -2.81 18.35 -6.21
CA ARG A 146 -2.60 16.91 -6.36
C ARG A 146 -2.30 16.23 -5.02
N LEU A 147 -1.39 16.79 -4.23
CA LEU A 147 -1.04 16.26 -2.91
C LEU A 147 -2.25 16.20 -1.97
N GLN A 148 -3.09 17.24 -1.98
CA GLN A 148 -4.34 17.26 -1.20
C GLN A 148 -5.32 16.17 -1.66
N ASN A 149 -5.48 15.96 -2.97
CA ASN A 149 -6.35 14.91 -3.49
C ASN A 149 -5.79 13.51 -3.18
N ASP A 150 -4.46 13.31 -3.24
CA ASP A 150 -3.79 12.07 -2.81
C ASP A 150 -4.03 11.78 -1.32
N GLN A 151 -3.91 12.80 -0.46
CA GLN A 151 -4.17 12.69 0.97
C GLN A 151 -5.65 12.37 1.25
N ALA A 152 -6.57 13.10 0.64
CA ALA A 152 -8.01 12.84 0.79
C ALA A 152 -8.40 11.45 0.30
N SER A 153 -7.82 10.99 -0.82
CA SER A 153 -8.02 9.63 -1.34
C SER A 153 -7.51 8.56 -0.38
N THR A 154 -6.34 8.78 0.21
CA THR A 154 -5.71 7.88 1.19
C THR A 154 -6.55 7.78 2.47
N MET A 155 -6.99 8.92 3.01
CA MET A 155 -7.86 8.96 4.19
C MET A 155 -9.21 8.27 3.92
N ALA A 156 -9.80 8.48 2.74
CA ALA A 156 -11.06 7.88 2.38
C ALA A 156 -10.96 6.34 2.28
N ILE A 157 -9.93 5.80 1.61
CA ILE A 157 -9.74 4.35 1.51
C ILE A 157 -9.39 3.71 2.86
N GLU A 158 -8.64 4.39 3.72
CA GLU A 158 -8.36 3.89 5.08
C GLU A 158 -9.64 3.84 5.93
N THR A 159 -10.48 4.87 5.83
CA THR A 159 -11.79 4.91 6.49
C THR A 159 -12.69 3.78 5.99
N PHE A 160 -12.73 3.55 4.67
CA PHE A 160 -13.43 2.42 4.07
C PHE A 160 -12.94 1.09 4.64
N LYS A 161 -11.62 0.84 4.63
CA LYS A 161 -11.02 -0.40 5.16
C LYS A 161 -11.33 -0.60 6.64
N MET A 162 -11.27 0.47 7.44
CA MET A 162 -11.57 0.41 8.87
C MET A 162 -13.05 0.06 9.11
N LYS A 163 -13.99 0.78 8.50
CA LYS A 163 -15.44 0.51 8.65
C LYS A 163 -15.80 -0.88 8.11
N TYR A 164 -15.19 -1.28 7.01
CA TYR A 164 -15.34 -2.62 6.44
C TYR A 164 -14.87 -3.72 7.39
N THR A 165 -13.69 -3.55 7.99
CA THR A 165 -13.14 -4.53 8.96
C THR A 165 -13.99 -4.61 10.23
N GLN A 166 -14.54 -3.49 10.69
CA GLN A 166 -15.48 -3.46 11.82
C GLN A 166 -16.76 -4.23 11.51
N LEU A 167 -17.33 -4.05 10.31
CA LEU A 167 -18.51 -4.80 9.85
C LEU A 167 -18.24 -6.31 9.88
N LEU A 168 -17.07 -6.74 9.38
CA LEU A 168 -16.66 -8.15 9.39
C LEU A 168 -16.50 -8.73 10.78
N ASN A 169 -15.91 -7.97 11.71
CA ASN A 169 -15.70 -8.44 13.08
C ASN A 169 -16.99 -8.50 13.90
N SER A 170 -17.99 -7.69 13.54
CA SER A 170 -19.28 -7.64 14.24
C SER A 170 -20.20 -8.82 13.93
N ASP A 171 -20.03 -9.46 12.76
CA ASP A 171 -20.91 -10.55 12.31
C ASP A 171 -20.13 -11.88 12.23
N GLN A 172 -19.93 -12.50 13.41
CA GLN A 172 -19.26 -13.82 13.53
C GLN A 172 -20.13 -14.98 13.02
N SER A 173 -21.36 -14.72 12.58
CA SER A 173 -22.34 -15.72 12.15
C SER A 173 -22.39 -15.95 10.64
N GLY A 174 -21.27 -15.82 9.92
CA GLY A 174 -21.19 -16.22 8.51
C GLY A 174 -22.21 -15.51 7.62
N VAL A 175 -21.89 -14.29 7.19
CA VAL A 175 -22.76 -13.48 6.32
C VAL A 175 -22.97 -14.17 4.97
N SER A 176 -24.21 -14.15 4.45
CA SER A 176 -24.48 -14.60 3.09
C SER A 176 -23.86 -13.62 2.07
N ASP A 177 -23.35 -14.14 0.95
CA ASP A 177 -22.70 -13.34 -0.10
C ASP A 177 -23.60 -12.22 -0.65
N GLU A 178 -24.93 -12.39 -0.58
CA GLU A 178 -25.91 -11.41 -1.04
C GLU A 178 -26.14 -10.27 -0.03
N GLU A 179 -26.24 -10.58 1.26
CA GLU A 179 -26.33 -9.58 2.33
C GLU A 179 -25.04 -8.78 2.44
N PHE A 180 -23.90 -9.45 2.24
CA PHE A 180 -22.59 -8.83 2.25
C PHE A 180 -22.38 -7.87 1.07
N ARG A 181 -22.97 -8.16 -0.09
CA ARG A 181 -22.94 -7.23 -1.25
C ARG A 181 -23.84 -6.02 -1.05
N LYS A 182 -24.93 -6.15 -0.28
CA LYS A 182 -25.84 -5.02 0.02
C LYS A 182 -25.18 -3.96 0.92
N THR A 183 -24.20 -4.34 1.75
CA THR A 183 -23.47 -3.40 2.61
C THR A 183 -22.34 -2.66 1.90
N PHE A 184 -21.92 -3.11 0.72
CA PHE A 184 -20.85 -2.47 -0.05
C PHE A 184 -21.26 -1.10 -0.60
N THR A 185 -22.46 -0.97 -1.16
CA THR A 185 -22.94 0.29 -1.76
C THR A 185 -23.01 1.44 -0.75
N PRO A 186 -23.62 1.28 0.45
CA PRO A 186 -23.61 2.35 1.46
C PRO A 186 -22.19 2.73 1.92
N LEU A 187 -21.28 1.74 2.01
CA LEU A 187 -19.90 1.99 2.43
C LEU A 187 -19.12 2.78 1.38
N LEU A 188 -19.39 2.53 0.09
CA LEU A 188 -18.84 3.33 -1.01
C LEU A 188 -19.38 4.76 -0.99
N GLU A 189 -20.68 4.96 -0.78
CA GLU A 189 -21.28 6.29 -0.71
C GLU A 189 -20.68 7.14 0.42
N ASP A 190 -20.53 6.55 1.60
CA ASP A 190 -19.89 7.18 2.76
C ASP A 190 -18.40 7.47 2.54
N THR A 191 -17.70 6.60 1.80
CA THR A 191 -16.30 6.83 1.40
C THR A 191 -16.19 8.02 0.44
N LEU A 192 -17.14 8.17 -0.49
CA LEU A 192 -17.18 9.30 -1.42
C LEU A 192 -17.50 10.61 -0.71
N GLU A 193 -18.38 10.58 0.29
CA GLU A 193 -18.67 11.75 1.12
C GLU A 193 -17.45 12.14 1.96
N THR A 194 -16.75 11.17 2.54
CA THR A 194 -15.48 11.38 3.25
C THR A 194 -14.43 12.02 2.32
N TYR A 195 -14.31 11.54 1.08
CA TYR A 195 -13.40 12.13 0.10
C TYR A 195 -13.79 13.57 -0.26
N LYS A 196 -15.07 13.82 -0.56
CA LYS A 196 -15.58 15.14 -0.96
C LYS A 196 -15.49 16.17 0.16
N SER A 197 -15.69 15.77 1.40
CA SER A 197 -15.57 16.65 2.57
C SER A 197 -14.11 16.98 2.93
N SER A 198 -13.16 16.11 2.57
CA SER A 198 -11.74 16.28 2.89
C SER A 198 -10.96 17.05 1.82
N ARG A 199 -11.48 17.17 0.59
CA ARG A 199 -10.80 17.91 -0.50
C ARG A 199 -11.09 19.40 -0.42
N SER A 200 -10.11 20.22 -0.82
CA SER A 200 -10.26 21.70 -0.81
C SER A 200 -10.16 22.35 -2.21
N LEU A 201 -9.50 21.75 -3.20
CA LEU A 201 -9.12 22.40 -4.46
C LEU A 201 -9.07 21.41 -5.65
N GLY A 202 -9.25 21.92 -6.88
CA GLY A 202 -9.04 21.18 -8.14
C GLY A 202 -10.22 21.24 -9.12
N ASP A 203 -9.92 21.14 -10.42
CA ASP A 203 -10.92 21.06 -11.50
C ASP A 203 -11.72 19.76 -11.47
N GLU A 204 -12.95 19.80 -11.99
CA GLU A 204 -13.89 18.67 -11.94
C GLU A 204 -13.36 17.41 -12.65
N ASP A 205 -12.61 17.56 -13.75
CA ASP A 205 -12.05 16.42 -14.49
C ASP A 205 -11.00 15.65 -13.68
N MET A 206 -10.11 16.38 -12.98
CA MET A 206 -9.11 15.77 -12.10
C MET A 206 -9.80 15.04 -10.94
N VAL A 207 -10.82 15.67 -10.35
CA VAL A 207 -11.60 15.08 -9.27
C VAL A 207 -12.31 13.81 -9.73
N ALA A 208 -12.87 13.80 -10.94
CA ALA A 208 -13.51 12.62 -11.52
C ALA A 208 -12.53 11.44 -11.67
N ASP A 209 -11.30 11.69 -12.11
CA ASP A 209 -10.24 10.68 -12.20
C ASP A 209 -9.88 10.10 -10.83
N TYR A 210 -9.70 10.95 -9.81
CA TYR A 210 -9.44 10.50 -8.44
C TYR A 210 -10.60 9.69 -7.84
N VAL A 211 -11.84 10.12 -8.06
CA VAL A 211 -13.03 9.40 -7.62
C VAL A 211 -13.12 8.03 -8.28
N SER A 212 -12.87 7.96 -9.59
CA SER A 212 -12.86 6.71 -10.35
C SER A 212 -11.82 5.72 -9.79
N LYS A 213 -10.58 6.19 -9.60
CA LYS A 213 -9.49 5.40 -9.00
C LYS A 213 -9.78 4.95 -7.57
N LEU A 214 -10.41 5.81 -6.77
CA LEU A 214 -10.81 5.48 -5.40
C LEU A 214 -11.87 4.38 -5.39
N MET A 215 -12.91 4.50 -6.22
CA MET A 215 -13.96 3.47 -6.36
C MET A 215 -13.38 2.13 -6.80
N GLU A 216 -12.46 2.13 -7.76
CA GLU A 216 -11.78 0.91 -8.22
C GLU A 216 -10.98 0.25 -7.08
N LYS A 217 -10.22 1.03 -6.30
CA LYS A 217 -9.49 0.52 -5.13
C LYS A 217 -10.44 -0.10 -4.08
N CYS A 218 -11.56 0.56 -3.76
CA CYS A 218 -12.55 0.02 -2.84
C CYS A 218 -13.15 -1.30 -3.35
N LYS A 219 -13.44 -1.37 -4.66
CA LYS A 219 -13.98 -2.57 -5.30
C LYS A 219 -12.98 -3.73 -5.28
N LEU A 220 -11.71 -3.49 -5.63
CA LEU A 220 -10.67 -4.51 -5.57
C LEU A 220 -10.48 -5.04 -4.14
N TYR A 221 -10.46 -4.15 -3.15
CA TYR A 221 -10.36 -4.54 -1.74
C TYR A 221 -11.56 -5.39 -1.30
N PHE A 222 -12.77 -5.02 -1.75
CA PHE A 222 -13.98 -5.78 -1.47
C PHE A 222 -13.97 -7.17 -2.12
N GLU A 223 -13.55 -7.28 -3.38
CA GLU A 223 -13.46 -8.55 -4.11
C GLU A 223 -12.43 -9.50 -3.48
N GLU A 224 -11.27 -8.99 -3.10
CA GLU A 224 -10.23 -9.76 -2.40
C GLU A 224 -10.77 -10.35 -1.09
N HIS A 225 -11.45 -9.55 -0.28
CA HIS A 225 -12.01 -10.01 0.98
C HIS A 225 -13.22 -10.95 0.81
N CYS A 226 -14.06 -10.76 -0.21
CA CYS A 226 -15.13 -11.71 -0.54
C CYS A 226 -14.58 -13.12 -0.80
N LEU A 227 -13.45 -13.24 -1.49
CA LEU A 227 -12.81 -14.52 -1.76
C LEU A 227 -12.32 -15.19 -0.46
N VAL A 228 -11.74 -14.41 0.46
CA VAL A 228 -11.29 -14.90 1.76
C VAL A 228 -12.45 -15.38 2.62
N LEU A 229 -13.55 -14.62 2.70
CA LEU A 229 -14.74 -14.98 3.46
C LEU A 229 -15.41 -16.23 2.93
N ASN A 230 -15.56 -16.34 1.60
CA ASN A 230 -16.10 -17.53 0.97
C ASN A 230 -15.25 -18.78 1.25
N GLY A 231 -13.92 -18.64 1.25
CA GLY A 231 -13.00 -19.70 1.66
C GLY A 231 -13.19 -20.12 3.13
N ALA A 232 -13.34 -19.15 4.04
CA ALA A 232 -13.56 -19.41 5.46
C ALA A 232 -14.93 -20.07 5.73
N ASN A 233 -16.00 -19.54 5.14
CA ASN A 233 -17.36 -20.08 5.23
C ASN A 233 -17.44 -21.53 4.75
N ARG A 234 -16.73 -21.86 3.65
CA ARG A 234 -16.63 -23.23 3.15
C ARG A 234 -15.99 -24.18 4.17
N LYS A 235 -14.87 -23.79 4.78
CA LYS A 235 -14.18 -24.58 5.81
C LYS A 235 -15.07 -24.83 7.04
N ILE A 236 -15.80 -23.80 7.49
CA ILE A 236 -16.74 -23.93 8.61
C ILE A 236 -17.85 -24.92 8.27
N LYS A 237 -18.40 -24.86 7.05
CA LYS A 237 -19.43 -25.79 6.59
C LYS A 237 -18.92 -27.23 6.53
N GLU A 238 -17.71 -27.45 6.02
CA GLU A 238 -17.06 -28.77 5.96
C GLU A 238 -16.80 -29.33 7.37
N GLN A 239 -16.34 -28.49 8.31
CA GLN A 239 -16.16 -28.89 9.72
C GLN A 239 -17.48 -29.28 10.39
N LYS A 240 -18.54 -28.49 10.22
CA LYS A 240 -19.87 -28.80 10.77
C LYS A 240 -20.40 -30.12 10.22
N LEU A 241 -20.25 -30.37 8.92
CA LEU A 241 -20.68 -31.62 8.29
C LEU A 241 -19.89 -32.82 8.84
N SER A 242 -18.56 -32.68 8.97
CA SER A 242 -17.71 -33.72 9.55
C SER A 242 -18.08 -34.05 11.00
N GLN A 243 -18.36 -33.02 11.82
CA GLN A 243 -18.83 -33.21 13.19
C GLN A 243 -20.18 -33.90 13.26
N GLU A 244 -21.11 -33.55 12.35
CA GLU A 244 -22.43 -34.18 12.28
C GLU A 244 -22.34 -35.66 11.87
N GLU A 245 -21.44 -36.00 10.94
CA GLU A 245 -21.17 -37.38 10.55
C GLU A 245 -20.54 -38.20 11.68
N GLU A 246 -19.60 -37.63 12.43
CA GLU A 246 -19.05 -38.28 13.64
C GLU A 246 -20.11 -38.51 14.70
N LEU A 247 -20.99 -37.52 14.95
CA LEU A 247 -22.08 -37.65 15.89
C LEU A 247 -23.05 -38.78 15.49
N LYS A 248 -23.37 -38.88 14.19
CA LYS A 248 -24.19 -39.97 13.64
C LYS A 248 -23.54 -41.33 13.81
N LYS A 249 -22.22 -41.44 13.59
CA LYS A 249 -21.46 -42.69 13.82
C LYS A 249 -21.46 -43.10 15.29
N LEU A 250 -21.27 -42.16 16.20
CA LEU A 250 -21.33 -42.39 17.64
C LEU A 250 -22.73 -42.86 18.08
N GLU A 251 -23.78 -42.22 17.57
CA GLU A 251 -25.15 -42.61 17.89
C GLU A 251 -25.48 -44.01 17.34
N GLN A 252 -25.05 -44.32 16.12
CA GLN A 252 -25.22 -45.66 15.57
C GLN A 252 -24.48 -46.72 16.40
N ALA A 253 -23.24 -46.45 16.80
CA ALA A 253 -22.49 -47.35 17.68
C ALA A 253 -23.15 -47.54 19.05
N ARG A 254 -23.79 -46.49 19.60
CA ARG A 254 -24.59 -46.56 20.83
C ARG A 254 -25.78 -47.50 20.67
N ILE A 255 -26.53 -47.37 19.57
CA ILE A 255 -27.68 -48.23 19.24
C ILE A 255 -27.23 -49.69 19.08
N ASP A 256 -26.12 -49.93 18.37
CA ASP A 256 -25.59 -51.27 18.15
C ASP A 256 -25.11 -51.93 19.46
N ALA A 257 -24.52 -51.15 20.36
CA ALA A 257 -24.14 -51.59 21.71
C ALA A 257 -25.37 -51.95 22.55
N GLU A 258 -26.42 -51.14 22.57
CA GLU A 258 -27.68 -51.44 23.26
C GLU A 258 -28.33 -52.73 22.73
N ASN A 259 -28.34 -52.91 21.42
CA ASN A 259 -28.87 -54.13 20.80
C ASN A 259 -28.05 -55.37 21.16
N SER A 260 -26.72 -55.24 21.19
CA SER A 260 -25.82 -56.31 21.61
C SER A 260 -26.01 -56.66 23.09
N PHE A 261 -26.18 -55.65 23.94
CA PHE A 261 -26.47 -55.84 25.37
C PHE A 261 -27.80 -56.56 25.60
N LYS A 262 -28.87 -56.17 24.89
CA LYS A 262 -30.17 -56.89 24.94
C LYS A 262 -30.05 -58.35 24.51
N LYS A 263 -29.28 -58.64 23.44
CA LYS A 263 -29.00 -60.02 23.02
C LYS A 263 -28.28 -60.82 24.10
N TRP A 264 -27.26 -60.23 24.72
CA TRP A 264 -26.53 -60.84 25.82
C TRP A 264 -27.43 -61.12 27.04
N GLN A 265 -28.27 -60.15 27.45
CA GLN A 265 -29.24 -60.35 28.53
C GLN A 265 -30.21 -61.51 28.24
N ASN A 266 -30.71 -61.61 27.00
CA ASN A 266 -31.55 -62.73 26.60
C ASN A 266 -30.81 -64.07 26.69
N ALA A 267 -29.54 -64.12 26.26
CA ALA A 267 -28.72 -65.34 26.36
C ALA A 267 -28.50 -65.76 27.82
N VAL A 268 -28.19 -64.82 28.72
CA VAL A 268 -28.09 -65.07 30.16
C VAL A 268 -29.39 -65.63 30.72
N ARG A 269 -30.53 -65.05 30.33
CA ARG A 269 -31.85 -65.51 30.77
C ARG A 269 -32.16 -66.94 30.29
N VAL A 270 -31.76 -67.29 29.08
CA VAL A 270 -31.87 -68.67 28.57
C VAL A 270 -31.00 -69.62 29.38
N VAL A 271 -29.75 -69.24 29.69
CA VAL A 271 -28.86 -70.05 30.51
C VAL A 271 -29.43 -70.25 31.92
N GLU A 272 -29.99 -69.21 32.54
CA GLU A 272 -30.67 -69.32 33.85
C GLU A 272 -31.86 -70.28 33.81
N VAL A 273 -32.70 -70.21 32.76
CA VAL A 273 -33.83 -71.13 32.60
C VAL A 273 -33.37 -72.58 32.41
N VAL A 274 -32.35 -72.82 31.58
CA VAL A 274 -31.78 -74.16 31.37
C VAL A 274 -31.16 -74.70 32.65
N SER A 275 -30.42 -73.88 33.39
CA SER A 275 -29.86 -74.24 34.70
C SER A 275 -30.95 -74.64 35.69
N ASN A 276 -32.02 -73.84 35.79
CA ASN A 276 -33.14 -74.13 36.68
C ASN A 276 -33.89 -75.43 36.30
N LEU A 277 -34.01 -75.72 35.01
CA LEU A 277 -34.60 -76.98 34.53
C LEU A 277 -33.70 -78.18 34.84
N LEU A 278 -32.38 -78.05 34.70
CA LEU A 278 -31.42 -79.09 35.06
C LEU A 278 -31.43 -79.40 36.56
N VAL A 279 -31.50 -78.36 37.41
CA VAL A 279 -31.62 -78.53 38.87
C VAL A 279 -32.92 -79.27 39.22
N LYS A 280 -34.06 -78.86 38.65
CA LYS A 280 -35.34 -79.57 38.86
C LYS A 280 -35.31 -81.02 38.35
N GLY A 281 -34.63 -81.26 37.23
CA GLY A 281 -34.43 -82.60 36.69
C GLY A 281 -33.57 -83.48 37.61
N LEU A 282 -32.53 -82.91 38.21
CA LEU A 282 -31.71 -83.59 39.21
C LEU A 282 -32.50 -83.90 40.48
N ASP A 283 -33.31 -82.96 40.97
CA ASP A 283 -34.15 -83.16 42.16
C ASP A 283 -35.18 -84.28 41.94
N THR A 284 -35.79 -84.34 40.75
CA THR A 284 -36.73 -85.43 40.40
C THR A 284 -36.03 -86.79 40.27
N VAL A 285 -34.81 -86.85 39.72
CA VAL A 285 -34.03 -88.09 39.69
C VAL A 285 -33.64 -88.54 41.10
N VAL A 286 -33.30 -87.61 41.99
CA VAL A 286 -33.01 -87.90 43.41
C VAL A 286 -34.26 -88.39 44.13
N GLU A 287 -35.43 -87.79 43.89
CA GLU A 287 -36.70 -88.25 44.46
C GLU A 287 -37.12 -89.63 43.95
N VAL A 288 -36.98 -89.90 42.65
CA VAL A 288 -37.26 -91.22 42.08
C VAL A 288 -36.30 -92.27 42.65
N LYS A 289 -35.02 -91.94 42.83
CA LYS A 289 -34.03 -92.84 43.43
C LYS A 289 -34.34 -93.09 44.92
N ARG A 290 -34.71 -92.05 45.68
CA ARG A 290 -35.19 -92.19 47.06
C ARG A 290 -36.46 -93.05 47.12
N SER A 291 -37.44 -92.83 46.25
CA SER A 291 -38.66 -93.64 46.16
C SER A 291 -38.36 -95.11 45.84
N HIS A 292 -37.47 -95.35 44.87
CA HIS A 292 -37.05 -96.70 44.49
C HIS A 292 -36.26 -97.39 45.61
N ASP A 293 -35.36 -96.69 46.31
CA ASP A 293 -34.62 -97.24 47.46
C ASP A 293 -35.56 -97.49 48.66
N THR A 294 -36.59 -96.65 48.85
CA THR A 294 -37.65 -96.84 49.85
C THR A 294 -38.53 -98.04 49.52
N GLN A 295 -38.88 -98.26 48.25
CA GLN A 295 -39.60 -99.46 47.78
C GLN A 295 -38.73 -100.73 47.91
N LYS A 296 -37.43 -100.63 47.65
CA LYS A 296 -36.48 -101.74 47.82
C LYS A 296 -36.30 -102.10 49.30
N ALA A 297 -36.23 -101.11 50.18
CA ALA A 297 -36.23 -101.29 51.64
C ALA A 297 -37.55 -101.91 52.14
N ARG A 298 -38.70 -101.45 51.66
CA ARG A 298 -40.01 -102.05 52.01
C ARG A 298 -40.16 -103.51 51.57
N ARG A 299 -39.58 -103.90 50.43
CA ARG A 299 -39.50 -105.30 49.99
C ARG A 299 -38.54 -106.16 50.82
N ALA A 300 -37.45 -105.58 51.34
CA ALA A 300 -36.51 -106.29 52.21
C ALA A 300 -37.05 -106.53 53.64
N TYR A 301 -37.99 -105.69 54.11
CA TYR A 301 -38.61 -105.79 55.44
C TYR A 301 -40.01 -106.44 55.47
N GLY A 302 -40.49 -107.04 54.38
CA GLY A 302 -41.71 -107.85 54.40
C GLY A 302 -43.01 -107.07 54.70
N LEU A 303 -43.09 -105.79 54.32
CA LEU A 303 -44.28 -104.96 54.48
C LEU A 303 -44.85 -104.57 53.11
N LEU A 304 -45.47 -105.53 52.42
CA LEU A 304 -46.36 -105.28 51.28
C LEU A 304 -47.47 -106.36 51.30
N ASN A 305 -48.69 -105.93 51.66
CA ASN A 305 -49.95 -106.47 51.13
C ASN A 305 -50.39 -105.54 50.00
#